data_AF-A0AA38XAS2-F1
#
_entry.id   AF-A0AA38XAS2-F1
#
_cell.length_a   1.000
_cell.length_b   1.000
_cell.length_c   1.000
_cell.angle_alpha   90.00
_cell.angle_beta   90.00
_cell.angle_gamma   90.00
#
_symmetry.space_group_name_H-M   'P 1'
#
loop_
_entity.id
_entity.type
_entity.pdbx_description
1 polymer ?
#
loop_
_entity_poly.entity_id
_entity_poly.type
_entity_poly.pdbx_seq_one_letter_code
_entity_poly.pdbx_strand_id
1 'polypeptide(L)'
;MSSSSTTGSVKYSMRILNTNVAGSQNVIDALAALKDIGRTFAKLICQKAEINPTKRVGELTTDEVKLVESMVQNPARYNIPSFKTKGYGPFSKGYPVEWLLSVLDNIIN
;
A
#
# COMPACT_ATOMS: atom_id res chain seq x y z
N MET A 1 11.45 39.96 11.13
CA MET A 1 11.79 39.31 9.85
C MET A 1 12.44 37.98 10.16
N SER A 2 11.66 36.92 10.31
CA SER A 2 12.17 35.56 10.51
C SER A 2 11.64 34.71 9.37
N SER A 3 12.26 34.90 8.21
CA SER A 3 12.02 34.09 7.02
C SER A 3 12.78 32.78 7.17
N SER A 4 12.27 31.84 7.96
CA SER A 4 12.73 30.45 7.87
C SER A 4 12.07 29.82 6.65
N SER A 5 12.69 29.98 5.48
CA SER A 5 12.45 29.10 4.35
C SER A 5 12.91 27.70 4.76
N THR A 6 12.02 26.91 5.37
CA THR A 6 12.20 25.47 5.42
C THR A 6 12.08 25.01 3.98
N THR A 7 13.22 24.92 3.30
CA THR A 7 13.34 24.19 2.03
C THR A 7 12.74 22.82 2.29
N GLY A 8 11.52 22.61 1.79
CA GLY A 8 10.75 21.40 2.03
C GLY A 8 11.60 20.23 1.60
N SER A 9 12.14 19.51 2.56
CA SER A 9 12.97 18.34 2.35
C SER A 9 12.07 17.27 1.73
N VAL A 10 11.98 17.27 0.41
CA VAL A 10 11.23 16.28 -0.36
C VAL A 10 11.87 14.94 -0.04
N LYS A 11 11.15 14.11 0.72
CA LYS A 11 11.64 12.79 1.12
C LYS A 11 11.66 11.91 -0.14
N TYR A 12 12.86 11.53 -0.59
CA TYR A 12 13.04 10.67 -1.76
C TYR A 12 12.45 9.27 -1.54
N SER A 13 12.53 8.77 -0.31
CA SER A 13 11.92 7.50 0.10
C SER A 13 11.33 7.61 1.50
N MET A 14 10.25 6.87 1.73
CA MET A 14 9.61 6.74 3.02
C MET A 14 9.39 5.26 3.31
N ARG A 15 9.63 4.84 4.56
CA ARG A 15 9.36 3.46 4.98
C ARG A 15 8.02 3.39 5.66
N ILE A 16 7.11 2.57 5.14
CA ILE A 16 5.77 2.33 5.68
C ILE A 16 5.65 0.82 5.86
N LEU A 17 5.32 0.34 7.07
CA LEU A 17 5.15 -1.09 7.37
C LEU A 17 6.28 -1.96 6.82
N ASN A 18 7.52 -1.58 7.14
CA ASN A 18 8.76 -2.26 6.77
C ASN A 18 9.11 -2.24 5.25
N THR A 19 8.29 -1.62 4.41
CA THR A 19 8.50 -1.51 2.95
C THR A 19 8.99 -0.12 2.57
N ASN A 20 9.93 -0.05 1.61
CA ASN A 20 10.41 1.22 1.06
C ASN A 20 9.47 1.69 -0.05
N VAL A 21 8.92 2.89 0.11
CA VAL A 21 8.03 3.55 -0.85
C VAL A 21 8.74 4.77 -1.44
N ALA A 22 8.62 4.97 -2.75
CA ALA A 22 9.14 6.14 -3.43
C ALA A 22 8.29 7.38 -3.16
N GLY A 23 8.92 8.50 -2.82
CA GLY A 23 8.25 9.77 -2.52
C GLY A 23 7.47 10.38 -3.69
N SER A 24 7.75 9.97 -4.92
CA SER A 24 7.08 10.43 -6.14
C SER A 24 5.71 9.78 -6.38
N GLN A 25 5.40 8.67 -5.72
CA GLN A 25 4.14 7.97 -5.94
C GLN A 25 2.97 8.64 -5.20
N ASN A 26 1.75 8.35 -5.67
CA ASN A 26 0.53 8.74 -4.98
C ASN A 26 0.35 7.86 -3.73
N VAL A 27 -0.31 8.38 -2.69
CA VAL A 27 -0.54 7.65 -1.44
C VAL A 27 -1.27 6.32 -1.66
N ILE A 28 -2.25 6.28 -2.57
CA ILE A 28 -3.01 5.05 -2.87
C ILE A 28 -2.08 3.97 -3.45
N ASP A 29 -1.25 4.32 -4.43
CA ASP A 29 -0.37 3.36 -5.10
C ASP A 29 0.75 2.89 -4.16
N ALA A 30 1.24 3.80 -3.33
CA ALA A 30 2.19 3.50 -2.26
C ALA A 30 1.65 2.50 -1.24
N LEU A 31 0.42 2.67 -0.77
CA LEU A 31 -0.21 1.73 0.14
C LEU A 31 -0.54 0.41 -0.55
N ALA A 32 -0.94 0.45 -1.83
CA ALA A 32 -1.21 -0.75 -2.63
C ALA A 32 0.05 -1.55 -3.03
N ALA A 33 1.25 -0.97 -2.84
CA ALA A 33 2.53 -1.66 -3.01
C ALA A 33 2.85 -2.58 -1.81
N LEU A 34 2.18 -2.39 -0.67
CA LEU A 34 2.33 -3.23 0.51
C LEU A 34 1.74 -4.63 0.28
N LYS A 35 2.31 -5.62 0.94
CA LYS A 35 1.77 -6.99 0.93
C LYS A 35 0.37 -6.95 1.54
N ASP A 36 -0.58 -7.65 0.89
CA ASP A 36 -1.97 -7.80 1.31
C ASP A 36 -2.87 -6.56 1.23
N ILE A 37 -2.34 -5.37 0.95
CA ILE A 37 -3.13 -4.16 0.72
C ILE A 37 -3.48 -4.01 -0.76
N GLY A 38 -4.78 -3.99 -1.06
CA GLY A 38 -5.29 -3.67 -2.40
C GLY A 38 -5.59 -2.17 -2.58
N ARG A 39 -5.77 -1.74 -3.84
CA ARG A 39 -6.15 -0.35 -4.17
C ARG A 39 -7.43 0.11 -3.46
N THR A 40 -8.42 -0.78 -3.35
CA THR A 40 -9.70 -0.49 -2.68
C THR A 40 -9.50 -0.27 -1.18
N PHE A 41 -8.66 -1.09 -0.55
CA PHE A 41 -8.35 -0.98 0.88
C PHE A 41 -7.54 0.28 1.18
N ALA A 42 -6.54 0.59 0.35
CA ALA A 42 -5.78 1.84 0.41
C ALA A 42 -6.70 3.07 0.29
N LYS A 43 -7.65 3.06 -0.65
CA LYS A 43 -8.61 4.17 -0.83
C LYS A 43 -9.50 4.36 0.41
N LEU A 44 -9.97 3.27 1.03
CA LEU A 44 -10.77 3.33 2.25
C LEU A 44 -9.97 3.88 3.43
N ILE A 45 -8.72 3.46 3.61
CA ILE A 45 -7.85 3.98 4.66
C ILE A 45 -7.60 5.46 4.46
N CYS A 46 -7.28 5.91 3.23
CA CYS A 46 -7.10 7.35 2.96
C CYS A 46 -8.36 8.17 3.28
N GLN A 47 -9.55 7.63 2.96
CA GLN A 47 -10.81 8.30 3.30
C GLN A 47 -11.05 8.38 4.82
N LYS A 48 -10.67 7.34 5.56
CA LYS A 48 -10.81 7.31 7.04
C LYS A 48 -9.74 8.11 7.77
N ALA A 49 -8.54 8.22 7.19
CA ALA A 49 -7.43 9.00 7.70
C ALA A 49 -7.53 10.49 7.32
N GLU A 50 -8.55 10.90 6.56
CA GLU A 50 -8.70 12.25 6.01
C GLU A 50 -7.48 12.71 5.18
N ILE A 51 -6.78 11.75 4.55
CA ILE A 51 -5.62 12.01 3.70
C ILE A 51 -6.08 12.10 2.25
N ASN A 52 -5.70 13.21 1.60
CA ASN A 52 -5.97 13.41 0.19
C ASN A 52 -5.26 12.34 -0.67
N PRO A 53 -5.98 11.58 -1.51
CA PRO A 53 -5.41 10.50 -2.30
C PRO A 53 -4.49 10.96 -3.43
N THR A 54 -4.58 12.24 -3.82
CA THR A 54 -3.76 12.88 -4.84
C THR A 54 -2.43 13.42 -4.31
N LYS A 55 -2.27 13.48 -2.97
CA LYS A 55 -1.00 13.89 -2.35
C LYS A 55 0.12 12.91 -2.71
N ARG A 56 1.35 13.43 -2.71
CA ARG A 56 2.55 12.61 -2.87
C ARG A 56 3.00 12.07 -1.53
N VAL A 57 3.57 10.87 -1.53
CA VAL A 57 4.12 10.25 -0.30
C VAL A 57 5.19 11.13 0.35
N GLY A 58 5.99 11.83 -0.47
CA GLY A 58 7.02 12.75 0.02
C GLY A 58 6.47 13.95 0.80
N GLU A 59 5.18 14.26 0.67
CA GLU A 59 4.50 15.38 1.33
C GLU A 59 3.81 14.95 2.63
N LEU A 60 3.78 13.65 2.96
CA LEU A 60 3.16 13.18 4.19
C LEU A 60 3.98 13.54 5.42
N THR A 61 3.25 13.98 6.44
CA THR A 61 3.78 14.16 7.78
C THR A 61 4.01 12.79 8.44
N THR A 62 4.92 12.73 9.41
CA THR A 62 5.18 11.49 10.14
C THR A 62 3.99 11.03 10.97
N ASP A 63 3.09 11.94 11.31
CA ASP A 63 1.92 11.65 12.16
C ASP A 63 0.79 11.01 11.34
N GLU A 64 0.56 11.51 10.12
CA GLU A 64 -0.34 10.87 9.15
C GLU A 64 0.11 9.44 8.85
N VAL A 65 1.43 9.21 8.71
CA VAL A 65 1.98 7.87 8.45
C VAL A 65 1.70 6.92 9.62
N LYS A 66 1.99 7.34 10.87
CA LYS A 66 1.73 6.52 12.06
C LYS A 66 0.24 6.19 12.21
N LEU A 67 -0.63 7.14 11.89
CA LEU A 67 -2.07 6.94 11.93
C LEU A 67 -2.48 5.87 10.91
N VAL A 68 -1.99 5.96 9.67
CA VAL A 68 -2.22 4.93 8.64
C VAL A 68 -1.68 3.57 9.06
N GLU A 69 -0.48 3.50 9.63
CA GLU A 69 0.09 2.24 10.15
C GLU A 69 -0.80 1.61 11.23
N SER A 70 -1.31 2.42 12.16
CA SER A 70 -2.23 1.95 13.21
C SER A 70 -3.57 1.45 12.66
N MET A 71 -4.08 2.07 11.60
CA MET A 71 -5.31 1.65 10.91
C MET A 71 -5.13 0.34 10.17
N VAL A 72 -3.96 0.13 9.56
CA VAL A 72 -3.62 -1.13 8.90
C VAL A 72 -3.43 -2.26 9.91
N GLN A 73 -2.82 -1.98 11.06
CA GLN A 73 -2.62 -2.99 12.11
C GLN A 73 -3.94 -3.42 12.76
N ASN A 74 -4.91 -2.50 12.91
CA ASN A 74 -6.18 -2.76 13.60
C ASN A 74 -7.41 -2.30 12.79
N PRO A 75 -7.67 -2.86 11.61
CA PRO A 75 -8.73 -2.37 10.71
C PRO A 75 -10.14 -2.54 11.30
N ALA A 76 -10.34 -3.52 12.18
CA ALA A 76 -11.60 -3.77 12.87
C ALA A 76 -12.04 -2.59 13.74
N ARG A 77 -11.10 -1.85 14.34
CA ARG A 77 -11.41 -0.69 15.21
C ARG A 77 -11.90 0.52 14.42
N TYR A 78 -11.53 0.61 13.15
CA TYR A 78 -11.86 1.73 12.27
C TYR A 78 -13.05 1.45 11.36
N ASN A 79 -13.78 0.34 11.63
CA ASN A 79 -14.94 -0.09 10.85
C ASN A 79 -14.62 -0.24 9.35
N ILE A 80 -13.42 -0.76 9.06
CA ILE A 80 -12.98 -1.03 7.70
C ILE A 80 -13.30 -2.50 7.43
N PRO A 81 -14.27 -2.82 6.54
CA PRO A 81 -14.57 -4.20 6.21
C PRO A 81 -13.33 -4.82 5.55
N SER A 82 -12.92 -5.99 6.06
CA SER A 82 -11.80 -6.77 5.53
C SER A 82 -12.16 -7.31 4.13
N PHE A 83 -11.99 -6.50 3.09
CA PHE A 83 -12.22 -6.91 1.70
C PHE A 83 -10.92 -7.37 1.03
N LYS A 84 -11.02 -8.55 0.39
CA LYS A 84 -10.02 -9.28 -0.43
C LYS A 84 -8.62 -8.66 -0.46
N THR A 85 -7.74 -9.26 0.33
CA THR A 85 -6.30 -9.17 0.17
C THR A 85 -5.91 -9.63 -1.24
N LYS A 86 -4.83 -9.06 -1.77
CA LYS A 86 -4.35 -9.33 -3.13
C LYS A 86 -3.92 -10.81 -3.20
N GLY A 87 -4.73 -11.64 -3.86
CA GLY A 87 -4.47 -13.08 -4.02
C GLY A 87 -3.27 -13.33 -4.93
N TYR A 88 -2.09 -13.50 -4.34
CA TYR A 88 -0.88 -13.90 -5.06
C TYR A 88 -0.78 -15.43 -5.14
N GLY A 89 -1.67 -16.06 -5.93
CA GLY A 89 -1.61 -17.51 -6.17
C GLY A 89 -2.40 -17.94 -7.40
N PRO A 90 -2.02 -19.05 -8.08
CA PRO A 90 -2.70 -19.53 -9.29
C PRO A 90 -4.19 -19.85 -9.05
N PHE A 91 -4.54 -20.25 -7.83
CA PHE A 91 -5.91 -20.53 -7.40
C PHE A 91 -6.81 -19.29 -7.31
N SER A 92 -6.24 -18.09 -7.15
CA SER A 92 -7.01 -16.84 -7.17
C SER A 92 -7.43 -16.42 -8.58
N LYS A 93 -6.80 -16.99 -9.62
CA LYS A 93 -7.09 -16.71 -11.04
C LYS A 93 -8.04 -17.72 -11.69
N GLY A 94 -8.48 -18.76 -10.96
CA GLY A 94 -9.42 -19.76 -11.47
C GLY A 94 -8.84 -20.70 -12.53
N TYR A 95 -7.52 -20.90 -12.57
CA TYR A 95 -6.93 -21.87 -13.49
C TYR A 95 -7.17 -23.30 -13.00
N PRO A 96 -7.55 -24.23 -13.89
CA PRO A 96 -7.70 -25.64 -13.55
C PRO A 96 -6.35 -26.26 -13.20
N VAL A 97 -6.36 -27.27 -12.33
CA VAL A 97 -5.16 -27.98 -11.84
C VAL A 97 -4.33 -28.61 -12.97
N GLU A 98 -4.94 -28.91 -14.12
CA GLU A 98 -4.25 -29.42 -15.31
C GLU A 98 -3.19 -28.45 -15.85
N TRP A 99 -3.41 -27.14 -15.71
CA TRP A 99 -2.46 -26.13 -16.18
C TRP A 99 -1.14 -26.16 -15.39
N LEU A 100 -1.20 -26.51 -14.10
CA LEU A 100 -0.01 -26.63 -13.24
C LEU A 100 0.88 -27.81 -13.66
N LEU A 101 0.28 -28.90 -14.11
CA LEU A 101 1.02 -30.08 -14.57
C LEU A 101 1.82 -29.76 -15.85
N SER A 102 1.20 -29.08 -16.82
CA SER A 102 1.89 -28.68 -18.06
C SER A 102 3.06 -27.70 -17.85
N VAL A 103 3.00 -26.87 -16.80
CA VAL A 103 4.12 -25.96 -16.46
C VAL A 103 5.23 -26.72 -15.72
N LEU A 104 4.89 -27.69 -14.88
CA LEU A 104 5.88 -28.54 -14.20
C LEU A 104 6.60 -29.48 -15.18
N ASP A 105 5.88 -30.02 -16.17
CA ASP A 105 6.47 -30.86 -17.23
C ASP A 105 7.50 -30.10 -18.07
N ASN A 106 7.32 -28.78 -18.27
CA ASN A 106 8.24 -27.92 -19.01
C ASN A 106 9.50 -27.49 -18.21
N ILE A 107 9.55 -27.78 -16.91
CA ILE A 107 10.68 -27.41 -16.02
C ILE A 107 11.54 -28.64 -15.69
N ILE A 108 11.01 -29.86 -15.84
CA ILE A 108 11.70 -31.12 -15.53
C ILE A 108 12.34 -31.77 -16.78
N ASN A 109 12.15 -31.19 -17.97
CA ASN A 109 12.76 -31.63 -19.23
C ASN A 109 13.84 -30.64 -19.69
#